data_AF-A0A7K1Y208-F1
#
_entry.id   AF-A0A7K1Y208-F1
#
_cell.length_a   1.000
_cell.length_b   1.000
_cell.length_c   1.000
_cell.angle_alpha   90.00
_cell.angle_beta   90.00
_cell.angle_gamma   90.00
#
_symmetry.space_group_name_H-M   'P 1'
#
loop_
_entity.id
_entity.type
_entity.pdbx_description
1 polymer ?
#
loop_
_entity_poly.entity_id
_entity_poly.type
_entity_poly.pdbx_seq_one_letter_code
_entity_poly.pdbx_strand_id
1 'polypeptide(L)'
;MKPISPKSHALIDYMLVGSLLTLPSLLRMNKNARKIYAAEALLLLPYVAFTRQPAAVKGLIPFKTHGKIDPFNIAQFALQTFFKPFRKTKTELVFNVAFTALAGLTVLLTDWDGRTTTLSSSKP
;
A
#
# COMPACT_ATOMS: atom_id res chain seq x y z
N MET A 1 11.95 18.57 6.17
CA MET A 1 10.99 18.42 5.07
C MET A 1 10.82 16.94 4.78
N LYS A 2 9.60 16.47 4.50
CA LYS A 2 9.35 15.07 4.16
C LYS A 2 9.48 14.89 2.64
N PRO A 3 10.26 13.89 2.15
CA PRO A 3 10.65 13.83 0.74
C PRO A 3 9.57 13.23 -0.17
N ILE A 4 8.62 12.47 0.35
CA ILE A 4 7.57 11.83 -0.45
C ILE A 4 6.34 12.74 -0.46
N SER A 5 6.02 13.28 -1.64
CA SER A 5 4.80 14.07 -1.84
C SER A 5 3.54 13.18 -1.83
N PRO A 6 2.33 13.73 -1.58
CA PRO A 6 1.09 12.96 -1.73
C PRO A 6 0.90 12.29 -3.09
N LYS A 7 1.39 12.93 -4.17
CA LYS A 7 1.36 12.34 -5.51
C LYS A 7 2.26 11.12 -5.63
N SER A 8 3.46 11.21 -5.06
CA SER A 8 4.41 10.09 -5.04
C SER A 8 3.90 8.93 -4.20
N HIS A 9 3.31 9.24 -3.03
CA HIS A 9 2.65 8.26 -2.17
C HIS A 9 1.57 7.48 -2.92
N ALA A 10 0.61 8.19 -3.53
CA ALA A 10 -0.47 7.57 -4.29
C ALA A 10 0.03 6.63 -5.40
N LEU A 11 1.09 7.03 -6.11
CA LEU A 11 1.71 6.18 -7.13
C LEU A 11 2.33 4.92 -6.50
N ILE A 12 3.06 5.08 -5.40
CA ILE A 12 3.68 3.96 -4.68
C ILE A 12 2.60 2.98 -4.18
N ASP A 13 1.47 3.47 -3.68
CA ASP A 13 0.36 2.60 -3.26
C ASP A 13 -0.14 1.71 -4.39
N TYR A 14 -0.40 2.28 -5.56
CA TYR A 14 -0.82 1.49 -6.73
C TYR A 14 0.25 0.46 -7.13
N MET A 15 1.53 0.81 -7.05
CA MET A 15 2.63 -0.13 -7.33
C MET A 15 2.69 -1.24 -6.29
N LEU A 16 2.56 -0.92 -5.00
CA LEU A 16 2.56 -1.89 -3.92
C LEU A 16 1.36 -2.85 -4.04
N VAL A 17 0.15 -2.32 -4.23
CA VAL A 17 -1.06 -3.12 -4.46
C VAL A 17 -0.92 -4.01 -5.70
N GLY A 18 -0.42 -3.47 -6.82
CA GLY A 18 -0.15 -4.26 -8.02
C GLY A 18 0.88 -5.36 -7.80
N SER A 19 1.89 -5.09 -6.98
CA SER A 19 2.94 -6.07 -6.64
C SER A 19 2.39 -7.24 -5.82
N LEU A 20 1.43 -7.00 -4.91
CA LEU A 20 0.75 -8.05 -4.15
C LEU A 20 -0.05 -9.01 -5.06
N LEU A 21 -0.61 -8.51 -6.16
CA LEU A 21 -1.33 -9.36 -7.13
C LEU A 21 -0.41 -10.15 -8.06
N THR A 22 0.75 -9.60 -8.41
CA THR A 22 1.57 -10.11 -9.52
C THR A 22 2.81 -10.86 -9.04
N LEU A 23 3.59 -10.28 -8.12
CA LEU A 23 4.88 -10.82 -7.72
C LEU A 23 4.79 -12.16 -7.00
N PRO A 24 3.82 -12.44 -6.12
CA PRO A 24 3.72 -13.75 -5.48
C PRO A 24 3.57 -14.92 -6.47
N SER A 25 2.88 -14.70 -7.58
CA SER A 25 2.75 -15.70 -8.66
C SER A 25 4.04 -15.81 -9.47
N LEU A 26 4.67 -14.70 -9.82
CA LEU A 26 5.93 -14.67 -10.57
C LEU A 26 7.08 -15.34 -9.80
N LEU A 27 7.14 -15.11 -8.48
CA LEU A 27 8.11 -15.69 -7.56
C LEU A 27 7.76 -17.12 -7.13
N ARG A 28 6.70 -17.71 -7.70
CA ARG A 28 6.23 -19.07 -7.44
C ARG A 28 6.00 -19.36 -5.95
N MET A 29 5.51 -18.38 -5.20
CA MET A 29 5.24 -18.52 -3.77
C MET A 29 4.16 -19.58 -3.49
N ASN A 30 4.15 -20.08 -2.25
CA ASN A 30 3.18 -21.07 -1.82
C ASN A 30 1.73 -20.56 -1.98
N LYS A 31 0.79 -21.51 -2.17
CA LYS A 31 -0.61 -21.21 -2.48
C LYS A 31 -1.28 -20.35 -1.40
N ASN A 32 -0.90 -20.50 -0.13
CA ASN A 32 -1.52 -19.76 0.96
C ASN A 32 -1.07 -18.30 0.97
N ALA A 33 0.24 -18.04 0.85
CA ALA A 33 0.76 -16.68 0.75
C ALA A 33 0.17 -15.93 -0.45
N ARG A 34 0.08 -16.58 -1.63
CA ARG A 34 -0.56 -15.99 -2.81
C ARG A 34 -2.03 -15.61 -2.57
N LYS A 35 -2.80 -16.46 -1.91
CA LYS A 35 -4.21 -16.16 -1.59
C LYS A 35 -4.34 -14.99 -0.62
N ILE A 36 -3.47 -14.93 0.41
CA ILE A 36 -3.48 -13.85 1.39
C ILE A 36 -3.16 -12.53 0.69
N TYR A 37 -2.05 -12.45 -0.05
CA TYR A 37 -1.67 -11.22 -0.77
C TYR A 37 -2.73 -10.79 -1.80
N ALA A 38 -3.37 -11.73 -2.50
CA ALA A 38 -4.45 -11.40 -3.41
C ALA A 38 -5.68 -10.81 -2.68
N ALA A 39 -6.04 -11.37 -1.53
CA ALA A 39 -7.12 -10.83 -0.70
C ALA A 39 -6.78 -9.43 -0.16
N GLU A 40 -5.54 -9.21 0.28
CA GLU A 40 -5.09 -7.89 0.73
C GLU A 40 -5.11 -6.86 -0.39
N ALA A 41 -4.63 -7.21 -1.58
CA ALA A 41 -4.71 -6.32 -2.73
C ALA A 41 -6.16 -5.96 -3.09
N LEU A 42 -7.10 -6.91 -2.98
CA LEU A 42 -8.52 -6.66 -3.19
C LEU A 42 -9.13 -5.71 -2.16
N LEU A 43 -8.60 -5.67 -0.92
CA LEU A 43 -9.04 -4.74 0.11
C LEU A 43 -8.36 -3.37 -0.01
N LEU A 44 -7.07 -3.36 -0.33
CA LEU A 44 -6.27 -2.14 -0.43
C LEU A 44 -6.57 -1.35 -1.70
N LEU A 45 -6.85 -2.02 -2.82
CA LEU A 45 -7.13 -1.33 -4.08
C LEU A 45 -8.32 -0.37 -3.97
N PRO A 46 -9.51 -0.76 -3.45
CA PRO A 46 -10.60 0.18 -3.19
C PRO A 46 -10.21 1.27 -2.20
N TYR A 47 -9.47 0.95 -1.14
CA TYR A 47 -9.02 1.92 -0.15
C TYR A 47 -8.15 3.03 -0.77
N VAL A 48 -7.16 2.65 -1.59
CA VAL A 48 -6.28 3.55 -2.35
C VAL A 48 -7.09 4.32 -3.40
N ALA A 49 -7.93 3.62 -4.17
CA ALA A 49 -8.73 4.21 -5.24
C ALA A 49 -9.79 5.20 -4.74
N PHE A 50 -10.26 5.02 -3.50
CA PHE A 50 -11.24 5.90 -2.87
C PHE A 50 -10.63 6.98 -1.97
N THR A 51 -9.30 7.07 -1.90
CA THR A 51 -8.63 8.15 -1.17
C THR A 51 -8.55 9.43 -1.99
N ARG A 52 -8.69 10.60 -1.36
CA ARG A 52 -8.53 11.93 -1.97
C ARG A 52 -7.06 12.18 -2.28
N GLN A 53 -6.60 11.68 -3.42
CA GLN A 53 -5.22 11.77 -3.87
C GLN A 53 -5.15 11.82 -5.40
N PRO A 54 -3.98 12.12 -5.99
CA PRO A 54 -3.80 12.02 -7.44
C PRO A 54 -4.10 10.61 -7.94
N ALA A 55 -4.75 10.51 -9.11
CA ALA A 55 -5.21 9.25 -9.71
C ALA A 55 -6.30 8.48 -8.93
N ALA A 56 -6.95 9.10 -7.94
CA ALA A 56 -8.13 8.52 -7.30
C ALA A 56 -9.26 8.26 -8.30
N VAL A 57 -9.94 7.12 -8.15
CA VAL A 57 -11.19 6.84 -8.87
C VAL A 57 -12.30 7.74 -8.33
N LYS A 58 -12.38 7.87 -6.99
CA LYS A 58 -13.30 8.81 -6.33
C LYS A 58 -12.79 9.20 -4.96
N GLY A 59 -12.56 10.48 -4.70
CA GLY A 59 -12.02 10.95 -3.42
C GLY A 59 -13.01 10.94 -2.24
N LEU A 60 -13.30 9.77 -1.66
CA LEU A 60 -14.19 9.61 -0.50
C LEU A 60 -13.44 9.72 0.83
N ILE A 61 -12.25 9.12 0.93
CA ILE A 61 -11.43 9.07 2.13
C ILE A 61 -10.46 10.27 2.13
N PRO A 62 -10.47 11.17 3.13
CA PRO A 62 -9.48 12.23 3.20
C PRO A 62 -8.05 11.67 3.25
N PHE A 63 -7.08 12.29 2.58
CA PHE A 63 -5.69 11.83 2.60
C PHE A 63 -5.08 11.76 4.01
N LYS A 64 -5.42 12.73 4.88
CA LYS A 64 -5.04 12.66 6.31
C LYS A 64 -5.66 11.48 7.05
N THR A 65 -6.84 11.02 6.64
CA THR A 65 -7.45 9.80 7.18
C THR A 65 -6.73 8.55 6.66
N HIS A 66 -6.33 8.55 5.37
CA HIS A 66 -5.50 7.49 4.79
C HIS A 66 -4.21 7.30 5.61
N GLY A 67 -3.44 8.37 5.85
CA GLY A 67 -2.22 8.29 6.66
C GLY A 67 -2.40 7.91 8.13
N LYS A 68 -3.63 7.97 8.67
CA LYS A 68 -3.95 7.42 10.00
C LYS A 68 -4.24 5.92 9.97
N ILE A 69 -4.70 5.40 8.84
CA ILE A 69 -5.02 3.98 8.63
C ILE A 69 -3.75 3.20 8.26
N ASP A 70 -2.85 3.79 7.49
CA ASP A 70 -1.64 3.13 7.02
C ASP A 70 -0.77 2.45 8.08
N PRO A 71 -0.52 3.04 9.27
CA PRO A 71 0.22 2.35 10.31
C PRO A 71 -0.41 1.01 10.71
N PHE A 72 -1.74 0.87 10.64
CA PHE A 72 -2.43 -0.39 10.92
C PHE A 72 -2.19 -1.42 9.80
N ASN A 73 -2.22 -0.99 8.54
CA ASN A 73 -1.88 -1.86 7.39
C ASN A 73 -0.43 -2.36 7.50
N ILE A 74 0.51 -1.47 7.82
CA ILE A 74 1.93 -1.82 8.00
C ILE A 74 2.10 -2.78 9.18
N ALA A 75 1.44 -2.52 10.31
CA ALA A 75 1.48 -3.42 11.47
C ALA A 75 0.91 -4.81 11.13
N GLN A 76 -0.18 -4.87 10.36
CA GLN A 76 -0.70 -6.13 9.84
C GLN A 76 0.35 -6.88 9.02
N PHE A 77 0.99 -6.26 8.03
CA PHE A 77 2.04 -6.91 7.24
C PHE A 77 3.22 -7.36 8.11
N ALA A 78 3.64 -6.52 9.06
CA ALA A 78 4.70 -6.88 10.00
C ALA A 78 4.35 -8.14 10.80
N LEU A 79 3.12 -8.23 11.33
CA LEU A 79 2.63 -9.38 12.08
C LEU A 79 2.53 -10.65 11.22
N GLN A 80 2.16 -10.52 9.95
CA GLN A 80 2.09 -11.66 9.02
C GLN A 80 3.43 -12.38 8.86
N THR A 81 4.55 -11.69 9.04
CA THR A 81 5.91 -12.27 9.02
C THR A 81 6.03 -13.48 9.96
N PHE A 82 5.28 -13.48 11.07
CA PHE A 82 5.32 -14.57 12.06
C PHE A 82 4.40 -15.74 11.71
N PHE A 83 3.54 -15.61 10.70
CA PHE A 83 2.62 -16.67 10.31
C PHE A 83 3.29 -17.73 9.43
N LYS A 84 2.80 -18.97 9.58
CA LYS A 84 3.33 -20.16 8.89
C LYS A 84 3.46 -20.01 7.36
N PRO A 85 2.52 -19.35 6.63
CA PRO A 85 2.66 -19.15 5.18
C PRO A 85 3.85 -18.27 4.77
N PHE A 86 4.36 -17.43 5.66
CA PHE A 86 5.42 -16.46 5.36
C PHE A 86 6.77 -16.87 5.95
N ARG A 87 6.82 -17.33 7.19
CA ARG A 87 8.10 -17.65 7.86
C ARG A 87 8.77 -18.95 7.41
N LYS A 88 8.05 -19.85 6.74
CA LYS A 88 8.56 -21.19 6.42
C LYS A 88 9.58 -21.21 5.30
N THR A 89 9.54 -20.21 4.42
CA THR A 89 10.33 -20.16 3.20
C THR A 89 10.95 -18.78 3.06
N LYS A 90 12.22 -18.74 2.67
CA LYS A 90 13.00 -17.49 2.63
C LYS A 90 12.38 -16.48 1.65
N THR A 91 11.82 -16.93 0.53
CA THR A 91 11.22 -16.06 -0.50
C THR A 91 10.05 -15.25 0.06
N GLU A 92 9.07 -15.92 0.68
CA GLU A 92 7.90 -15.28 1.27
C GLU A 92 8.27 -14.40 2.46
N LEU A 93 9.19 -14.87 3.31
CA LEU A 93 9.70 -14.09 4.44
C LEU A 93 10.36 -12.79 3.97
N VAL A 94 11.31 -12.89 3.05
CA VAL A 94 12.06 -11.73 2.53
C VAL A 94 11.11 -10.79 1.79
N PHE A 95 10.20 -11.32 0.98
CA PHE A 95 9.21 -10.49 0.29
C PHE A 95 8.33 -9.74 1.29
N ASN A 96 7.77 -10.41 2.30
CA ASN A 96 6.90 -9.77 3.28
C ASN A 96 7.64 -8.68 4.07
N VAL A 97 8.86 -8.97 4.51
CA VAL A 97 9.69 -8.00 5.25
C VAL A 97 10.06 -6.81 4.38
N ALA A 98 10.48 -7.04 3.12
CA ALA A 98 10.82 -5.97 2.20
C ALA A 98 9.60 -5.12 1.84
N PHE A 99 8.45 -5.76 1.58
CA PHE A 99 7.19 -5.07 1.30
C PHE A 99 6.75 -4.21 2.50
N THR A 100 6.79 -4.77 3.71
CA THR A 100 6.48 -4.07 4.96
C THR A 100 7.41 -2.87 5.15
N ALA A 101 8.71 -3.04 4.89
CA ALA A 101 9.69 -1.96 5.01
C ALA A 101 9.46 -0.85 3.98
N LEU A 102 9.17 -1.19 2.72
CA LEU A 102 8.87 -0.21 1.67
C LEU A 102 7.59 0.58 1.98
N ALA A 103 6.52 -0.10 2.41
CA ALA A 103 5.29 0.55 2.85
C ALA A 103 5.54 1.47 4.07
N GLY A 104 6.25 0.96 5.08
CA GLY A 104 6.63 1.71 6.28
C GLY A 104 7.45 2.96 5.98
N LEU A 105 8.48 2.84 5.14
CA LEU A 105 9.30 3.98 4.71
C LEU A 105 8.48 4.98 3.93
N THR A 106 7.59 4.51 3.04
CA THR A 106 6.69 5.39 2.28
C THR A 106 5.86 6.24 3.24
N VAL A 107 5.18 5.62 4.20
CA VAL A 107 4.32 6.28 5.18
C VAL A 107 5.09 7.25 6.09
N LEU A 108 6.25 6.82 6.58
CA LEU A 108 7.11 7.64 7.45
C LEU A 108 7.57 8.92 6.72
N LEU A 109 8.01 8.77 5.47
CA LEU A 109 8.61 9.82 4.66
C LEU A 109 7.59 10.66 3.88
N THR A 110 6.29 10.36 3.99
CA THR A 110 5.21 11.09 3.29
C THR A 110 4.84 12.39 3.97
N ASP A 111 4.87 13.47 3.19
CA ASP A 111 4.29 14.78 3.53
C ASP A 111 2.76 14.71 3.55
N TRP A 112 2.20 14.48 4.75
CA TRP A 112 0.76 14.34 4.98
C TRP A 112 -0.01 15.67 4.96
N ASP A 113 0.69 16.80 4.91
CA ASP A 113 0.13 18.14 4.81
C ASP A 113 0.26 18.72 3.39
N GLY A 114 0.88 17.99 2.48
CA GLY A 114 1.09 18.37 1.09
C GLY A 114 -0.20 18.46 0.26
N ARG A 115 -0.11 19.07 -0.92
CA ARG A 115 -1.24 19.19 -1.85
C ARG A 115 -1.63 17.84 -2.46
N THR A 116 -2.90 17.49 -2.35
CA THR A 116 -3.47 16.19 -2.78
C THR A 116 -4.26 16.25 -4.08
N THR A 117 -4.40 17.43 -4.70
CA THR A 117 -5.24 17.67 -5.89
C THR A 117 -4.47 18.09 -7.14
N THR A 118 -4.85 17.48 -8.28
CA THR A 118 -4.80 18.06 -9.64
C THR A 118 -6.20 18.14 -10.28
N LEU A 119 -7.27 17.92 -9.50
CA LEU A 119 -8.62 18.16 -9.98
C LEU A 119 -8.84 19.67 -10.04
N SER A 120 -8.84 20.18 -11.27
CA SER A 120 -9.20 21.53 -11.64
C SER A 120 -10.32 22.05 -10.74
N SER A 121 -10.07 23.21 -10.14
CA SER A 121 -11.08 24.23 -9.90
C SER A 121 -11.78 24.55 -11.22
N SER A 122 -12.75 23.72 -11.61
CA SER A 122 -13.75 24.06 -12.62
C SER A 122 -15.12 23.91 -11.99
N LYS A 123 -15.52 24.96 -11.27
CA LYS A 123 -16.91 25.39 -11.29
C LYS A 123 -16.93 26.76 -11.98
N PRO A 124 -17.69 26.96 -13.07
CA PRO A 124 -18.32 28.26 -13.28
C PRO A 124 -19.33 28.53 -12.16
#